data_AF-A0A9E0BD11-F1
#
_entry.id   AF-A0A9E0BD11-F1
#
_cell.length_a   1.000
_cell.length_b   1.000
_cell.length_c   1.000
_cell.angle_alpha   90.00
_cell.angle_beta   90.00
_cell.angle_gamma   90.00
#
_symmetry.space_group_name_H-M   'P 1'
#
loop_
_entity.id
_entity.type
_entity.pdbx_description
1 polymer ?
#
loop_
_entity_poly.entity_id
_entity_poly.type
_entity_poly.pdbx_seq_one_letter_code
_entity_poly.pdbx_strand_id
1 'polypeptide(L)'
;MERGGNSATAIDPYDMDELTYNYITGTNQLDYVTDAATGTYSDDISGGQSTGNYTYDLIGNLISDNAEGINNITWNVYGKISSIDKVSGPDLT
;
A
#
# COMPACT_ATOMS: atom_id res chain seq x y z
N MET A 1 -14.01 6.27 -35.25
CA MET A 1 -13.06 5.41 -34.52
C MET A 1 -13.75 4.97 -33.26
N GLU A 2 -14.29 3.77 -33.29
CA GLU A 2 -15.00 3.14 -32.15
C GLU A 2 -13.97 2.57 -31.19
N ARG A 3 -14.04 2.93 -29.91
CA ARG A 3 -13.34 2.21 -28.86
C ARG A 3 -14.14 0.94 -28.59
N GLY A 4 -13.63 -0.21 -29.06
CA GLY A 4 -14.22 -1.53 -28.89
C GLY A 4 -14.15 -2.05 -27.44
N GLY A 5 -14.79 -1.35 -26.51
CA GLY A 5 -15.16 -1.91 -25.22
C GLY A 5 -16.50 -2.62 -25.38
N ASN A 6 -16.49 -3.94 -25.32
CA ASN A 6 -17.69 -4.77 -25.26
C ASN A 6 -18.50 -4.38 -24.01
N SER A 7 -19.62 -3.68 -24.17
CA SER A 7 -20.62 -3.50 -23.12
C SER A 7 -21.27 -4.86 -22.84
N ALA A 8 -20.67 -5.63 -21.93
CA ALA A 8 -21.26 -6.86 -21.44
C ALA A 8 -22.36 -6.53 -20.44
N THR A 9 -23.56 -7.03 -20.70
CA THR A 9 -24.77 -6.87 -19.91
C THR A 9 -24.79 -7.81 -18.70
N ALA A 10 -23.72 -7.80 -17.92
CA ALA A 10 -23.64 -8.33 -16.56
C ALA A 10 -22.65 -7.43 -15.81
N ILE A 11 -22.90 -7.18 -14.52
CA ILE A 11 -22.01 -6.42 -13.63
C ILE A 11 -20.59 -6.94 -13.86
N ASP A 12 -19.72 -6.13 -14.48
CA ASP A 12 -18.33 -6.50 -14.72
C ASP A 12 -17.59 -6.31 -13.39
N PRO A 13 -17.14 -7.37 -12.70
CA PRO A 13 -16.43 -7.27 -11.44
C PRO A 13 -14.95 -6.91 -11.66
N TYR A 14 -14.69 -6.00 -12.62
CA TYR A 14 -13.36 -5.76 -13.19
C TYR A 14 -12.76 -4.39 -12.88
N ASP A 15 -13.41 -3.58 -12.05
CA ASP A 15 -12.71 -2.43 -11.50
C ASP A 15 -11.62 -2.99 -10.58
N MET A 16 -10.37 -2.82 -10.99
CA MET A 16 -9.17 -3.23 -10.25
C MET A 16 -8.87 -2.24 -9.12
N ASP A 17 -9.15 -0.95 -9.37
CA ASP A 17 -8.66 0.13 -8.52
C ASP A 17 -9.74 1.21 -8.33
N GLU A 18 -10.03 1.53 -7.07
CA GLU A 18 -10.70 2.75 -6.65
C GLU A 18 -9.98 3.31 -5.41
N LEU A 19 -8.70 3.65 -5.62
CA LEU A 19 -7.76 3.98 -4.55
C LEU A 19 -7.95 5.40 -3.99
N THR A 20 -8.03 5.50 -2.68
CA THR A 20 -7.93 6.76 -1.92
C THR A 20 -6.72 6.72 -0.98
N TYR A 21 -5.90 7.77 -1.07
CA TYR A 21 -4.67 7.92 -0.29
C TYR A 21 -4.92 8.85 0.89
N ASN A 22 -4.81 8.33 2.11
CA ASN A 22 -5.05 9.10 3.33
C ASN A 22 -3.71 9.50 3.92
N TYR A 23 -3.50 10.81 4.17
CA TYR A 23 -2.24 11.36 4.67
C TYR A 23 -2.36 11.77 6.14
N ILE A 24 -1.25 11.69 6.86
CA ILE A 24 -1.14 12.23 8.22
C ILE A 24 -1.33 13.75 8.14
N THR A 25 -2.30 14.27 8.88
CA THR A 25 -2.68 15.69 8.85
C THR A 25 -1.48 16.59 9.14
N GLY A 26 -1.26 17.59 8.29
CA GLY A 26 -0.17 18.55 8.44
C GLY A 26 1.19 18.05 7.93
N THR A 27 1.23 16.91 7.26
CA THR A 27 2.44 16.32 6.68
C THR A 27 2.24 15.91 5.22
N ASN A 28 3.29 15.45 4.55
CA ASN A 28 3.22 14.75 3.27
C ASN A 28 3.53 13.25 3.43
N GLN A 29 3.15 12.66 4.58
CA GLN A 29 3.34 11.25 4.90
C GLN A 29 2.03 10.49 4.69
N LEU A 30 2.10 9.38 3.96
CA LEU A 30 0.96 8.51 3.73
C LEU A 30 0.64 7.74 5.02
N ASP A 31 -0.62 7.69 5.42
CA ASP A 31 -1.06 6.99 6.63
C ASP A 31 -1.56 5.57 6.27
N TYR A 32 -2.49 5.49 5.31
CA TYR A 32 -3.06 4.26 4.79
C TYR A 32 -3.75 4.49 3.45
N VAL A 33 -3.92 3.43 2.67
CA VAL A 33 -4.67 3.44 1.40
C VAL A 33 -5.97 2.66 1.59
N THR A 34 -7.08 3.21 1.10
CA THR A 34 -8.35 2.49 0.98
C THR A 34 -8.63 2.20 -0.48
N ASP A 35 -9.25 1.07 -0.74
CA ASP A 35 -9.71 0.69 -2.06
C ASP A 35 -11.19 0.34 -2.03
N ALA A 36 -11.99 1.05 -2.82
CA ALA A 36 -13.43 0.85 -2.95
C ALA A 36 -13.82 -0.02 -4.15
N ALA A 37 -12.83 -0.50 -4.92
CA ALA A 37 -13.07 -1.40 -6.03
C ALA A 37 -13.77 -2.68 -5.55
N THR A 38 -14.63 -3.22 -6.42
CA THR A 38 -15.42 -4.42 -6.11
C THR A 38 -14.84 -5.70 -6.73
N GLY A 39 -13.82 -5.56 -7.58
CA GLY A 39 -13.01 -6.68 -8.05
C GLY A 39 -12.21 -7.30 -6.89
N THR A 40 -11.97 -8.61 -6.96
CA THR A 40 -11.18 -9.32 -5.93
C THR A 40 -10.04 -10.08 -6.60
N TYR A 41 -8.81 -9.77 -6.21
CA TYR A 41 -7.59 -10.40 -6.73
C TYR A 41 -6.72 -10.90 -5.58
N SER A 42 -5.89 -11.93 -5.81
CA SER A 42 -5.21 -12.68 -4.74
C SER A 42 -4.20 -11.87 -3.93
N ASP A 43 -3.59 -10.85 -4.53
CA ASP A 43 -2.50 -10.05 -3.97
C ASP A 43 -2.86 -8.56 -4.00
N ASP A 44 -4.12 -8.27 -3.78
CA ASP A 44 -4.71 -6.94 -3.87
C ASP A 44 -5.00 -6.34 -2.49
N ILE A 45 -5.06 -5.01 -2.43
CA ILE A 45 -5.40 -4.22 -1.24
C ILE A 45 -6.92 -4.18 -1.00
N SER A 46 -7.65 -5.20 -1.43
CA SER A 46 -9.11 -5.25 -1.40
C SER A 46 -9.70 -4.89 -0.03
N GLY A 47 -10.57 -3.89 0.00
CA GLY A 47 -11.19 -3.36 1.23
C GLY A 47 -10.33 -2.37 2.03
N GLY A 48 -9.08 -2.13 1.60
CA GLY A 48 -8.17 -1.13 2.18
C GLY A 48 -7.33 -1.59 3.36
N GLN A 49 -6.43 -0.70 3.78
CA GLN A 49 -5.57 -0.85 4.94
C GLN A 49 -6.20 -0.24 6.20
N SER A 50 -5.75 -0.71 7.36
CA SER A 50 -6.06 -0.05 8.63
C SER A 50 -5.35 1.30 8.76
N THR A 51 -5.96 2.26 9.45
CA THR A 51 -5.33 3.53 9.83
C THR A 51 -4.01 3.28 10.58
N GLY A 52 -2.98 4.11 10.35
CA GLY A 52 -1.67 3.90 10.94
C GLY A 52 -0.90 2.74 10.29
N ASN A 53 -1.11 2.47 9.00
CA ASN A 53 -0.43 1.37 8.31
C ASN A 53 1.08 1.64 8.21
N TYR A 54 1.42 2.88 7.86
CA TYR A 54 2.79 3.32 7.66
C TYR A 54 3.27 4.14 8.86
N THR A 55 4.50 3.90 9.29
CA THR A 55 5.18 4.78 10.26
C THR A 55 6.53 5.24 9.72
N TYR A 56 6.99 6.37 10.24
CA TYR A 56 8.15 7.07 9.73
C TYR A 56 9.13 7.44 10.84
N ASP A 57 10.41 7.50 10.50
CA ASP A 57 11.41 8.11 11.37
C ASP A 57 11.28 9.65 11.39
N LEU A 58 12.11 10.30 12.23
CA LEU A 58 12.08 11.75 12.44
C LEU A 58 12.37 12.59 11.20
N ILE A 59 13.02 12.02 10.18
CA ILE A 59 13.34 12.72 8.93
C ILE A 59 12.45 12.27 7.76
N GLY A 60 11.51 11.36 8.02
CA GLY A 60 10.46 10.96 7.08
C GLY A 60 10.77 9.70 6.27
N ASN A 61 11.76 8.88 6.65
CA ASN A 61 11.92 7.57 6.02
C ASN A 61 10.88 6.59 6.57
N LEU A 62 10.31 5.73 5.71
CA LEU A 62 9.40 4.67 6.14
C LEU A 62 10.15 3.68 7.04
N ILE A 63 9.57 3.32 8.18
CA ILE A 63 10.14 2.34 9.12
C ILE A 63 9.23 1.14 9.36
N SER A 64 7.92 1.21 9.11
CA SER A 64 7.03 0.04 9.19
C SER A 64 5.94 0.07 8.12
N ASP A 65 5.48 -1.12 7.73
CA ASP A 65 4.30 -1.34 6.90
C ASP A 65 3.52 -2.53 7.49
N ASN A 66 2.42 -2.22 8.17
CA ASN A 66 1.69 -3.22 8.95
C ASN A 66 0.98 -4.26 8.06
N ALA A 67 0.40 -3.82 6.95
CA ALA A 67 -0.30 -4.69 6.00
C ALA A 67 0.66 -5.70 5.34
N GLU A 68 1.89 -5.27 5.06
CA GLU A 68 2.94 -6.14 4.49
C GLU A 68 3.76 -6.90 5.56
N GLY A 69 3.41 -6.75 6.83
CA GLY A 69 4.10 -7.41 7.93
C GLY A 69 5.57 -7.00 8.06
N ILE A 70 5.89 -5.72 7.83
CA ILE A 70 7.23 -5.15 8.01
C ILE A 70 7.28 -4.46 9.37
N ASN A 71 8.06 -5.02 10.29
CA ASN A 71 8.25 -4.49 11.65
C ASN A 71 9.16 -3.27 11.66
N ASN A 72 10.28 -3.36 10.93
CA ASN A 72 11.31 -2.32 10.93
C ASN A 72 12.08 -2.28 9.60
N ILE A 73 12.30 -1.06 9.09
CA ILE A 73 13.21 -0.78 7.99
C ILE A 73 14.37 0.05 8.54
N THR A 74 15.58 -0.49 8.47
CA THR A 74 16.79 0.22 8.90
C THR A 74 17.37 0.99 7.73
N TRP A 75 17.62 2.29 7.90
CA TRP A 75 18.26 3.14 6.90
C TRP A 75 19.70 3.45 7.31
N ASN A 76 20.62 3.45 6.34
CA ASN A 76 21.96 3.95 6.55
C ASN A 76 22.01 5.48 6.40
N VAL A 77 23.14 6.07 6.81
CA VAL A 77 23.36 7.53 6.75
C VAL A 77 23.38 8.10 5.33
N TYR A 78 23.39 7.25 4.30
CA TYR A 78 23.31 7.65 2.89
C TYR A 78 21.88 7.61 2.34
N GLY A 79 20.88 7.36 3.17
CA GLY A 79 19.48 7.28 2.75
C GLY A 79 19.20 6.03 1.91
N LYS A 80 19.86 4.90 2.23
CA LYS A 80 19.58 3.59 1.63
C LYS A 80 19.11 2.62 2.70
N ILE A 81 18.18 1.74 2.33
CA ILE A 81 17.78 0.62 3.17
C ILE A 81 18.99 -0.28 3.41
N SER A 82 19.26 -0.55 4.68
CA SER A 82 20.28 -1.46 5.18
C SER A 82 19.68 -2.81 5.55
N SER A 83 18.44 -2.86 6.04
CA SER A 83 17.77 -4.11 6.35
C SER A 83 16.25 -3.94 6.44
N ILE A 84 15.51 -5.03 6.26
CA ILE A 84 14.07 -5.12 6.48
C ILE A 84 13.80 -6.32 7.39
N ASP A 85 13.23 -6.05 8.56
CA ASP A 85 12.73 -7.04 9.53
C ASP A 85 11.26 -7.31 9.24
N LYS A 86 10.94 -8.59 8.98
CA LYS A 86 9.56 -9.03 8.68
C LYS A 86 8.98 -9.83 9.83
N VAL A 87 7.67 -9.66 10.06
CA VAL A 87 6.87 -10.47 11.00
C VAL A 87 6.93 -11.95 10.63
N SER A 88 7.01 -12.27 9.33
CA SER A 88 7.17 -13.63 8.85
C SER A 88 7.99 -13.68 7.56
N GLY A 89 8.66 -14.82 7.35
CA GLY A 89 9.59 -14.99 6.23
C GLY A 89 11.02 -14.54 6.57
N PRO A 90 11.94 -14.59 5.60
CA PRO A 90 13.32 -14.17 5.81
C PRO A 90 13.44 -12.65 5.81
N ASP A 91 14.26 -12.14 6.74
CA ASP A 91 14.72 -10.76 6.71
C ASP A 91 15.58 -10.50 5.47
N LEU A 92 15.59 -9.25 5.03
CA LEU A 92 16.42 -8.78 3.93
C LEU A 92 17.57 -7.94 4.50
N THR A 93 18.81 -8.26 4.12
CA THR A 93 20.05 -7.63 4.61
C THR A 93 21.00 -7.30 3.47
#